data_AF-A0A9D3LUW2-F1
#
_entry.id   AF-A0A9D3LUW2-F1
#
_cell.length_a   1.000
_cell.length_b   1.000
_cell.length_c   1.000
_cell.angle_alpha   90.00
_cell.angle_beta   90.00
_cell.angle_gamma   90.00
#
_symmetry.space_group_name_H-M   'P 1'
#
loop_
_entity.id
_entity.type
_entity.pdbx_description
1 polymer ?
#
loop_
_entity_poly.entity_id
_entity_poly.type
_entity_poly.pdbx_seq_one_letter_code
_entity_poly.pdbx_strand_id
1 'polypeptide(L)'
;MYSEWRSLHLVVQGDQGHVSVLHTYPAAVGRDVANAVVRPLGTALVSPVAESLLKTDKEVKWTMEVLCYGLTLPLDGDTVKLCVDVYTDWIMALVAPRDSIPQPIIKEPNLYVQTILKHLHNLFLPR
;
A
#
# COMPACT_ATOMS: atom_id res chain seq x y z
N MET A 1 -13.76 -27.66 -14.07
CA MET A 1 -14.32 -26.30 -13.87
C MET A 1 -13.65 -25.52 -12.73
N TYR A 2 -13.21 -26.16 -11.63
CA TYR A 2 -12.35 -25.53 -10.59
C TYR A 2 -10.83 -25.77 -10.77
N SER A 3 -10.42 -26.55 -11.76
CA SER A 3 -9.01 -26.79 -12.09
C SER A 3 -8.27 -25.49 -12.45
N GLU A 4 -8.94 -24.58 -13.13
CA GLU A 4 -8.42 -23.25 -13.52
C GLU A 4 -8.06 -22.38 -12.31
N TRP A 5 -8.74 -22.57 -11.18
CA TRP A 5 -8.48 -21.81 -9.95
C TRP A 5 -7.18 -22.24 -9.27
N ARG A 6 -6.80 -23.53 -9.40
CA ARG A 6 -5.47 -23.99 -8.99
C ARG A 6 -4.37 -23.37 -9.84
N SER A 7 -4.61 -23.16 -11.13
CA SER A 7 -3.68 -22.48 -12.04
C SER A 7 -3.48 -21.01 -11.67
N LEU A 8 -4.55 -20.32 -11.27
CA LEU A 8 -4.52 -18.94 -10.77
C LEU A 8 -3.62 -18.77 -9.54
N HIS A 9 -3.62 -19.74 -8.61
CA HIS A 9 -2.74 -19.69 -7.43
C HIS A 9 -1.25 -19.63 -7.82
N LEU A 10 -0.83 -20.35 -8.86
CA LEU A 10 0.55 -20.32 -9.36
C LEU A 10 0.90 -18.99 -10.04
N VAL A 11 -0.04 -18.38 -10.76
CA VAL A 11 0.14 -17.05 -11.38
C VAL A 11 0.24 -15.96 -10.32
N VAL A 12 -0.60 -16.03 -9.27
CA VAL A 12 -0.56 -15.08 -8.13
C VAL A 12 0.70 -15.25 -7.29
N GLN A 13 1.19 -16.49 -7.09
CA GLN A 13 2.47 -16.74 -6.41
C GLN A 13 3.70 -16.35 -7.25
N GLY A 14 3.59 -16.41 -8.58
CA GLY A 14 4.66 -16.07 -9.51
C GLY A 14 4.83 -14.57 -9.77
N ASP A 15 3.86 -13.73 -9.37
CA ASP A 15 3.90 -12.29 -9.56
C ASP A 15 4.81 -11.60 -8.54
N GLN A 16 6.11 -11.88 -8.63
CA GLN A 16 7.14 -11.19 -7.83
C GLN A 16 7.34 -9.73 -8.26
N GLY A 17 6.64 -9.25 -9.30
CA GLY A 17 6.66 -7.85 -9.73
C GLY A 17 6.06 -6.89 -8.69
N HIS A 18 5.38 -7.42 -7.67
CA HIS A 18 4.83 -6.66 -6.54
C HIS A 18 5.73 -6.65 -5.30
N VAL A 19 6.89 -7.32 -5.34
CA VAL A 19 7.83 -7.36 -4.21
C VAL A 19 8.58 -6.04 -4.16
N SER A 20 8.37 -5.30 -3.07
CA SER A 20 9.04 -4.01 -2.85
C SER A 20 10.56 -4.16 -2.91
N VAL A 21 11.25 -3.20 -3.55
CA VAL A 21 12.72 -3.13 -3.56
C VAL A 21 13.33 -3.11 -2.16
N LEU A 22 12.54 -2.73 -1.15
CA LEU A 22 12.95 -2.76 0.26
C LEU A 22 13.33 -4.18 0.75
N HIS A 23 12.87 -5.24 0.09
CA HIS A 23 13.31 -6.61 0.38
C HIS A 23 14.75 -6.92 -0.04
N THR A 24 15.35 -6.11 -0.94
CA THR A 24 16.76 -6.26 -1.35
C THR A 24 17.73 -5.70 -0.31
N TYR A 25 17.25 -4.85 0.60
CA TYR A 25 18.04 -4.25 1.67
C TYR A 25 17.98 -5.10 2.96
N PRO A 26 18.92 -4.91 3.90
CA PRO A 26 18.80 -5.50 5.23
C PRO A 26 17.46 -5.17 5.88
N ALA A 27 16.86 -6.13 6.58
CA ALA A 27 15.50 -6.01 7.13
C ALA A 27 15.32 -4.79 8.07
N ALA A 28 16.37 -4.37 8.77
CA ALA A 28 16.36 -3.15 9.57
C ALA A 28 16.10 -1.90 8.71
N VAL A 29 16.79 -1.78 7.57
CA VAL A 29 16.67 -0.64 6.65
C VAL A 29 15.25 -0.56 6.08
N GLY A 30 14.73 -1.68 5.57
CA GLY A 30 13.36 -1.71 5.03
C GLY A 30 12.32 -1.31 6.07
N ARG A 31 12.46 -1.81 7.30
CA ARG A 31 11.58 -1.47 8.42
C ARG A 31 11.67 0.01 8.80
N ASP A 32 12.86 0.57 8.84
CA ASP A 32 13.07 1.98 9.20
C ASP A 32 12.49 2.92 8.14
N VAL A 33 12.70 2.60 6.86
CA VAL A 33 12.09 3.34 5.73
C VAL A 33 10.57 3.29 5.81
N ALA A 34 9.98 2.09 5.99
CA ALA A 34 8.54 1.95 6.13
C ALA A 34 7.98 2.77 7.29
N ASN A 35 8.63 2.71 8.46
CA ASN A 35 8.23 3.50 9.61
C ASN A 35 8.29 5.01 9.37
N ALA A 36 9.39 5.49 8.79
CA ALA A 36 9.62 6.92 8.57
C ALA A 36 8.64 7.51 7.55
N VAL A 37 8.28 6.76 6.50
CA VAL A 37 7.38 7.20 5.44
C VAL A 37 5.91 7.14 5.88
N VAL A 38 5.53 6.08 6.59
CA VAL A 38 4.11 5.82 6.90
C VAL A 38 3.60 6.68 8.05
N ARG A 39 4.45 7.05 9.01
CA ARG A 39 4.04 7.87 10.17
C ARG A 39 3.49 9.26 9.78
N PRO A 40 4.14 10.05 8.91
CA PRO A 40 3.58 11.32 8.44
C PRO A 40 2.25 11.16 7.71
N LEU A 41 2.12 10.10 6.88
CA LEU A 41 0.88 9.80 6.15
C LEU A 41 -0.25 9.50 7.13
N GLY A 42 -0.01 8.63 8.11
CA GLY A 42 -0.99 8.31 9.16
C GLY A 42 -1.40 9.51 10.01
N THR A 43 -0.46 10.42 10.29
CA THR A 43 -0.75 11.66 11.02
C THR A 43 -1.67 12.58 10.22
N ALA A 44 -1.47 12.66 8.90
CA ALA A 44 -2.32 13.45 8.01
C ALA A 44 -3.77 12.95 7.98
N LEU A 45 -4.00 11.63 8.12
CA LEU A 45 -5.36 11.04 8.12
C LEU A 45 -6.25 11.52 9.27
N VAL A 46 -5.65 11.88 10.41
CA VAL A 46 -6.38 12.32 11.61
C VAL A 46 -6.76 13.81 11.51
N SER A 47 -6.13 14.55 10.61
CA SER A 47 -6.37 15.98 10.45
C SER A 47 -7.46 16.23 9.38
N PRO A 48 -8.62 16.81 9.75
CA PRO A 48 -9.73 17.01 8.83
C PRO A 48 -9.48 18.08 7.74
N VAL A 49 -8.38 18.82 7.84
CA VAL A 49 -7.98 19.88 6.88
C VAL A 49 -6.66 19.53 6.18
N ALA A 50 -6.16 18.30 6.33
CA ALA A 50 -4.90 17.92 5.70
C ALA A 50 -5.09 17.73 4.19
N GLU A 51 -4.31 18.49 3.42
CA GLU A 51 -4.07 18.18 2.02
C GLU A 51 -3.16 16.94 1.89
N SER A 52 -3.29 16.23 0.76
CA SER A 52 -2.33 15.19 0.40
C SER A 52 -0.89 15.70 0.42
N LEU A 53 -0.02 14.98 1.14
CA LEU A 53 1.43 15.17 1.15
C LEU A 53 2.07 14.81 -0.20
N LEU A 54 1.49 13.85 -0.93
CA LEU A 54 1.98 13.36 -2.22
C LEU A 54 1.30 14.12 -3.35
N LYS A 55 2.08 14.73 -4.25
CA LYS A 55 1.57 15.60 -5.32
C LYS A 55 1.74 14.97 -6.70
N THR A 56 2.73 14.11 -6.89
CA THR A 56 3.08 13.51 -8.19
C THR A 56 2.83 12.00 -8.24
N ASP A 57 2.63 11.48 -9.44
CA ASP A 57 2.48 10.04 -9.71
C ASP A 57 3.71 9.24 -9.21
N LYS A 58 4.90 9.79 -9.39
CA LYS A 58 6.15 9.18 -8.92
C LYS A 58 6.19 9.03 -7.40
N GLU A 59 5.79 10.07 -6.66
CA GLU A 59 5.73 10.04 -5.20
C GLU A 59 4.70 9.02 -4.70
N VAL A 60 3.53 8.95 -5.35
CA VAL A 60 2.49 7.96 -5.02
C VAL A 60 3.02 6.54 -5.26
N LYS A 61 3.57 6.25 -6.45
CA LYS A 61 4.07 4.91 -6.78
C LYS A 61 5.19 4.45 -5.85
N TRP A 62 6.16 5.33 -5.57
CA TRP A 62 7.22 5.00 -4.62
C TRP A 62 6.65 4.74 -3.21
N THR A 63 5.70 5.57 -2.76
CA THR A 63 5.05 5.36 -1.47
C THR A 63 4.27 4.04 -1.43
N MET A 64 3.63 3.65 -2.54
CA MET A 64 2.96 2.34 -2.63
C MET A 64 3.91 1.16 -2.52
N GLU A 65 5.14 1.26 -3.03
CA GLU A 65 6.17 0.24 -2.81
C GLU A 65 6.56 0.12 -1.34
N VAL A 66 6.66 1.25 -0.64
CA VAL A 66 6.95 1.29 0.80
C VAL A 66 5.79 0.71 1.61
N LEU A 67 4.56 1.08 1.28
CA LEU A 67 3.35 0.53 1.90
C LEU A 67 3.23 -0.98 1.65
N CYS A 68 3.51 -1.45 0.43
CA CYS A 68 3.51 -2.87 0.08
C CYS A 68 4.49 -3.66 0.97
N TYR A 69 5.72 -3.16 1.14
CA TYR A 69 6.69 -3.74 2.08
C TYR A 69 6.17 -3.71 3.52
N GLY A 70 5.63 -2.57 3.96
CA GLY A 70 5.10 -2.40 5.32
C GLY A 70 4.02 -3.43 5.65
N LEU A 71 3.19 -3.84 4.68
CA LEU A 71 2.17 -4.88 4.86
C LEU A 71 2.75 -6.31 5.01
N THR A 72 4.04 -6.52 4.73
CA THR A 72 4.74 -7.79 4.98
C THR A 72 5.38 -7.86 6.38
N LEU A 73 5.58 -6.71 7.04
CA LEU A 73 6.21 -6.63 8.36
C LEU A 73 5.32 -7.25 9.45
N PRO A 74 5.87 -7.88 10.50
CA PRO A 74 5.15 -8.45 11.66
C PRO A 74 3.95 -7.61 12.18
N LEU A 75 2.83 -8.27 12.53
CA LEU A 75 1.54 -7.63 12.83
C LEU A 75 1.47 -6.94 14.20
N ASP A 76 2.51 -7.10 15.00
CA ASP A 76 2.65 -6.53 16.35
C ASP A 76 3.00 -5.03 16.36
N GLY A 77 3.34 -4.45 15.20
CA GLY A 77 3.73 -3.05 15.08
C GLY A 77 2.66 -2.13 14.46
N ASP A 78 2.68 -0.85 14.88
CA ASP A 78 1.81 0.21 14.33
C ASP A 78 1.99 0.42 12.81
N THR A 79 3.16 0.09 12.26
CA THR A 79 3.47 0.29 10.83
C THR A 79 2.44 -0.37 9.93
N VAL A 80 2.08 -1.62 10.21
CA VAL A 80 1.11 -2.38 9.40
C VAL A 80 -0.26 -1.72 9.48
N LYS A 81 -0.71 -1.36 10.69
CA LYS A 81 -1.98 -0.67 10.91
C LYS A 81 -2.03 0.63 10.10
N LEU A 82 -0.99 1.45 10.19
CA LEU A 82 -0.95 2.70 9.44
C LEU A 82 -0.91 2.49 7.93
N CYS A 83 -0.24 1.44 7.42
CA CYS A 83 -0.30 1.09 6.00
C CYS A 83 -1.74 0.80 5.55
N VAL A 84 -2.49 0.03 6.35
CA VAL A 84 -3.90 -0.30 6.08
C VAL A 84 -4.78 0.94 6.15
N ASP A 85 -4.58 1.80 7.15
CA ASP A 85 -5.34 3.04 7.31
C ASP A 85 -5.14 3.97 6.09
N VAL A 86 -3.89 4.13 5.62
CA VAL A 86 -3.57 4.93 4.42
C VAL A 86 -4.24 4.35 3.17
N TYR A 87 -4.17 3.05 2.96
CA TYR A 87 -4.81 2.42 1.79
C TYR A 87 -6.32 2.46 1.84
N THR A 88 -6.92 2.30 3.01
CA THR A 88 -8.37 2.45 3.19
C THR A 88 -8.81 3.88 2.88
N ASP A 89 -8.02 4.88 3.30
CA ASP A 89 -8.26 6.28 2.96
C ASP A 89 -8.24 6.52 1.45
N TRP A 90 -7.25 5.98 0.76
CA TRP A 90 -7.10 6.13 -0.70
C TRP A 90 -8.18 5.40 -1.50
N ILE A 91 -8.68 4.25 -1.01
CA ILE A 91 -9.81 3.54 -1.63
C ILE A 91 -11.07 4.41 -1.64
N MET A 92 -11.23 5.34 -0.69
CA MET A 92 -12.37 6.27 -0.68
C MET A 92 -12.43 7.15 -1.95
N ALA A 93 -11.36 7.24 -2.75
CA ALA A 93 -11.40 7.86 -4.08
C ALA A 93 -12.48 7.26 -5.01
N LEU A 94 -12.89 6.01 -4.79
CA LEU A 94 -13.98 5.38 -5.55
C LEU A 94 -15.39 5.76 -5.07
N VAL A 95 -15.52 6.28 -3.84
CA VAL A 95 -16.82 6.49 -3.19
C VAL A 95 -17.06 7.97 -2.91
N ALA A 96 -16.15 8.60 -2.18
CA ALA A 96 -16.19 10.00 -1.81
C ALA A 96 -14.75 10.54 -1.75
N PRO A 97 -14.22 11.04 -2.88
CA PRO A 97 -12.90 11.66 -2.93
C PRO A 97 -12.77 12.79 -1.91
N ARG A 98 -11.60 12.87 -1.26
CA ARG A 98 -11.26 13.89 -0.26
C ARG A 98 -9.95 14.57 -0.64
N ASP A 99 -9.75 15.79 -0.15
CA ASP A 99 -8.54 16.57 -0.41
C ASP A 99 -7.26 15.95 0.20
N SER A 100 -7.43 15.06 1.18
CA SER A 100 -6.36 14.24 1.75
C SER A 100 -5.81 13.19 0.78
N ILE A 101 -6.58 12.83 -0.26
CA ILE A 101 -6.21 11.79 -1.22
C ILE A 101 -5.33 12.40 -2.33
N PRO A 102 -4.19 11.77 -2.67
CA PRO A 102 -3.33 12.23 -3.75
C PRO A 102 -4.06 12.39 -5.08
N GLN A 103 -3.83 13.52 -5.76
CA GLN A 103 -4.41 13.82 -7.08
C GLN A 103 -4.22 12.71 -8.13
N PRO A 104 -3.06 12.01 -8.24
CA PRO A 104 -2.92 10.90 -9.16
C PRO A 104 -3.94 9.78 -8.92
N ILE A 105 -4.26 9.49 -7.66
CA ILE A 105 -5.24 8.45 -7.28
C ILE A 105 -6.65 8.91 -7.62
N ILE A 106 -7.00 10.18 -7.37
CA ILE A 106 -8.30 10.74 -7.74
C ILE A 106 -8.51 10.71 -9.26
N LYS A 107 -7.46 10.95 -10.05
CA LYS A 107 -7.52 10.94 -11.52
C LYS A 107 -7.72 9.53 -12.10
N GLU A 108 -7.07 8.51 -11.53
CA GLU A 108 -7.13 7.13 -12.02
C GLU A 108 -7.46 6.12 -10.91
N PRO A 109 -8.60 6.23 -10.22
CA PRO A 109 -8.84 5.51 -8.96
C PRO A 109 -8.90 4.00 -9.16
N ASN A 110 -9.43 3.52 -10.28
CA ASN A 110 -9.49 2.08 -10.58
C ASN A 110 -8.10 1.45 -10.72
N LEU A 111 -7.16 2.14 -11.38
CA LEU A 111 -5.79 1.66 -11.59
C LEU A 111 -5.07 1.50 -10.24
N TYR A 112 -5.16 2.54 -9.41
CA TYR A 112 -4.52 2.57 -8.10
C TYR A 112 -5.16 1.59 -7.12
N VAL A 113 -6.49 1.52 -7.05
CA VAL A 113 -7.18 0.61 -6.13
C VAL A 113 -6.94 -0.86 -6.47
N GLN A 114 -6.85 -1.23 -7.74
CA GLN A 114 -6.44 -2.61 -8.10
C GLN A 114 -5.07 -2.96 -7.52
N THR A 115 -4.11 -2.04 -7.59
CA THR A 115 -2.77 -2.24 -7.01
C THR A 115 -2.83 -2.29 -5.47
N ILE A 116 -3.64 -1.44 -4.84
CA ILE A 116 -3.87 -1.46 -3.39
C ILE A 116 -4.41 -2.82 -2.93
N LEU A 117 -5.43 -3.34 -3.61
CA LEU A 117 -6.05 -4.64 -3.27
C LEU A 117 -5.05 -5.78 -3.40
N LYS A 118 -4.19 -5.75 -4.44
CA LYS A 118 -3.08 -6.70 -4.57
C LYS A 118 -2.10 -6.59 -3.40
N HIS A 119 -1.74 -5.38 -2.95
CA HIS A 119 -0.84 -5.19 -1.82
C HIS A 119 -1.47 -5.67 -0.50
N LEU A 120 -2.75 -5.42 -0.27
CA LEU A 120 -3.47 -5.87 0.93
C LEU A 120 -3.52 -7.40 1.08
N HIS A 121 -3.38 -8.14 -0.03
CA HIS A 121 -3.24 -9.60 0.01
C HIS A 121 -2.07 -10.06 0.90
N ASN A 122 -1.00 -9.26 1.03
CA ASN A 122 0.16 -9.58 1.86
C ASN A 122 -0.16 -9.76 3.35
N LEU A 123 -1.29 -9.21 3.82
CA LEU A 123 -1.76 -9.41 5.20
C LEU A 123 -2.22 -10.83 5.48
N PHE A 124 -2.59 -11.58 4.45
CA PHE A 124 -3.16 -12.93 4.57
C PHE A 124 -2.15 -14.04 4.26
N LEU A 125 -0.91 -13.67 3.90
CA LEU A 125 0.16 -14.63 3.67
C LEU A 125 0.76 -15.11 5.01
N PRO A 126 1.11 -16.42 5.13
CA PRO A 126 1.91 -16.91 6.25
C PRO A 126 3.24 -16.16 6.34
N ARG A 127 3.71 -15.92 7.56
CA ARG A 127 4.88 -15.08 7.86
C ARG A 127 6.00 -15.87 8.51
#